data_AF-A0A356WXQ8-F1
#
_entry.id   AF-A0A356WXQ8-F1
#
_cell.length_a   1.000
_cell.length_b   1.000
_cell.length_c   1.000
_cell.angle_alpha   90.00
_cell.angle_beta   90.00
_cell.angle_gamma   90.00
#
_symmetry.space_group_name_H-M   'P 1'
#
loop_
_entity.id
_entity.type
_entity.pdbx_description
1 polymer ?
#
loop_
_entity_poly.entity_id
_entity_poly.type
_entity_poly.pdbx_seq_one_letter_code
_entity_poly.pdbx_strand_id
1 'polypeptide(L)'
;GHGDTDVDSHSDLPVVNYDFSRLDSLELIPFRAAIDGGISSIMTAHIAFPGINTSEFLPATLDSTILKDMLIDSLNFNGMVVTDGLEMQGIASKYSPGRAVVRALNAGADIMLISPDVHTAIDEVIKSVEQGEITEERIDRSFAKLMTWKQQHGLFENENQVDLERLDTIVNTDFHKAVADEIARESVTILKNEKNILPLRPSEYPSIMVISVADDRDGNTGSSFVRQLRDYHPDVSFHIYDKRTSEVDKREMMKKAREV
;
A
#
# COMPACT_ATOMS: atom_id res chain seq x y z
N GLY A 1 7.75 1.72 10.15
CA GLY A 1 6.43 1.33 9.63
C GLY A 1 5.55 2.57 9.46
N HIS A 2 4.58 2.54 8.55
CA HIS A 2 3.73 3.70 8.22
C HIS A 2 2.46 3.82 9.10
N GLY A 3 2.21 2.85 9.99
CA GLY A 3 0.92 2.71 10.69
C GLY A 3 0.58 3.77 11.74
N ASP A 4 1.54 4.62 12.15
CA ASP A 4 1.34 5.70 13.14
C ASP A 4 1.64 7.08 12.55
N THR A 5 1.21 7.31 11.30
CA THR A 5 1.28 8.63 10.64
C THR A 5 -0.12 9.17 10.38
N ASP A 6 -0.30 10.47 10.53
CA ASP A 6 -1.53 11.20 10.26
C ASP A 6 -1.56 11.86 8.86
N VAL A 7 -0.43 11.86 8.16
CA VAL A 7 -0.25 12.41 6.80
C VAL A 7 -0.03 11.29 5.80
N ASP A 8 -0.66 11.41 4.63
CA ASP A 8 -0.43 10.52 3.48
C ASP A 8 0.82 10.95 2.71
N SER A 9 1.77 10.02 2.54
CA SER A 9 3.03 10.21 1.84
C SER A 9 2.89 10.56 0.35
N HIS A 10 1.73 10.29 -0.25
CA HIS A 10 1.40 10.74 -1.61
C HIS A 10 1.17 12.25 -1.68
N SER A 11 0.75 12.87 -0.56
CA SER A 11 0.37 14.28 -0.50
C SER A 11 1.47 15.17 0.10
N ASP A 12 2.15 14.69 1.15
CA ASP A 12 3.24 15.41 1.82
C ASP A 12 4.14 14.42 2.57
N LEU A 13 5.28 14.85 3.12
CA LEU A 13 6.20 14.01 3.87
C LEU A 13 5.70 13.78 5.32
N PRO A 14 5.28 12.55 5.69
CA PRO A 14 4.92 12.24 7.07
C PRO A 14 6.17 12.23 7.96
N VAL A 15 5.98 12.59 9.24
CA VAL A 15 7.07 12.68 10.23
C VAL A 15 6.73 11.85 11.45
N VAL A 16 7.65 10.98 11.86
CA VAL A 16 7.53 10.17 13.07
C VAL A 16 8.62 10.57 14.05
N ASN A 17 8.23 11.23 15.13
CA ASN A 17 9.14 11.82 16.13
C ASN A 17 9.39 10.91 17.34
N TYR A 18 9.65 9.63 17.08
CA TYR A 18 10.00 8.67 18.13
C TYR A 18 11.46 8.27 18.09
N ASP A 19 11.99 7.89 19.25
CA ASP A 19 13.34 7.34 19.37
C ASP A 19 13.39 5.86 18.97
N PHE A 20 14.60 5.32 18.91
CA PHE A 20 14.82 3.93 18.53
C PHE A 20 14.15 2.94 19.49
N SER A 21 14.16 3.21 20.80
CA SER A 21 13.56 2.31 21.79
C SER A 21 12.07 2.15 21.57
N ARG A 22 11.37 3.22 21.20
CA ARG A 22 9.97 3.18 20.84
C ARG A 22 9.77 2.36 19.56
N LEU A 23 10.53 2.63 18.51
CA LEU A 23 10.42 1.89 17.24
C LEU A 23 10.69 0.39 17.41
N ASP A 24 11.68 0.03 18.22
CA ASP A 24 12.02 -1.38 18.52
C ASP A 24 10.90 -2.10 19.28
N SER A 25 10.18 -1.38 20.14
CA SER A 25 9.09 -1.95 20.95
C SER A 25 7.77 -2.17 20.20
N LEU A 26 7.62 -1.65 18.97
CA LEU A 26 6.35 -1.74 18.24
C LEU A 26 6.55 -1.84 16.73
N GLU A 27 7.03 -0.78 16.08
CA GLU A 27 7.09 -0.69 14.61
C GLU A 27 8.02 -1.73 13.99
N LEU A 28 9.13 -2.08 14.63
CA LEU A 28 10.12 -3.03 14.11
C LEU A 28 9.77 -4.50 14.38
N ILE A 29 8.84 -4.78 15.29
CA ILE A 29 8.41 -6.16 15.61
C ILE A 29 8.00 -6.94 14.36
N PRO A 30 7.08 -6.46 13.49
CA PRO A 30 6.69 -7.20 12.29
C PRO A 30 7.83 -7.33 11.27
N PHE A 31 8.74 -6.34 11.18
CA PHE A 31 9.89 -6.42 10.26
C PHE A 31 10.85 -7.51 10.69
N ARG A 32 11.19 -7.58 11.99
CA ARG A 32 12.06 -8.63 12.53
C ARG A 32 11.48 -10.01 12.29
N ALA A 33 10.19 -10.21 12.58
CA ALA A 33 9.51 -11.47 12.33
C ALA A 33 9.51 -11.86 10.84
N ALA A 34 9.31 -10.91 9.93
CA ALA A 34 9.35 -11.17 8.48
C ALA A 34 10.76 -11.51 7.99
N ILE A 35 11.79 -10.81 8.50
CA ILE A 35 13.20 -11.09 8.19
C ILE A 35 13.59 -12.47 8.68
N ASP A 36 13.25 -12.82 9.93
CA ASP A 36 13.49 -14.15 10.50
C ASP A 36 12.74 -15.25 9.72
N GLY A 37 11.58 -14.91 9.15
CA GLY A 37 10.80 -15.75 8.25
C GLY A 37 11.34 -15.85 6.82
N GLY A 38 12.42 -15.15 6.48
CA GLY A 38 13.07 -15.22 5.17
C GLY A 38 12.42 -14.37 4.09
N ILE A 39 11.81 -13.22 4.43
CA ILE A 39 11.25 -12.29 3.43
C ILE A 39 12.32 -11.87 2.40
N SER A 40 11.97 -11.91 1.12
CA SER A 40 12.94 -11.66 0.04
C SER A 40 13.20 -10.18 -0.24
N SER A 41 12.23 -9.31 0.08
CA SER A 41 12.32 -7.88 -0.20
C SER A 41 11.56 -7.05 0.82
N ILE A 42 12.07 -5.86 1.13
CA ILE A 42 11.41 -4.87 1.96
C ILE A 42 11.31 -3.57 1.18
N MET A 43 10.09 -3.03 1.12
CA MET A 43 9.82 -1.71 0.56
C MET A 43 10.00 -0.63 1.64
N THR A 44 10.70 0.44 1.32
CA THR A 44 10.84 1.61 2.18
C THR A 44 9.62 2.51 2.03
N ALA A 45 9.32 3.34 3.03
CA ALA A 45 8.32 4.41 2.93
C ALA A 45 9.00 5.78 2.96
N HIS A 46 8.37 6.78 2.36
CA HIS A 46 8.85 8.16 2.42
C HIS A 46 8.35 8.85 3.69
N ILE A 47 8.98 8.52 4.82
CA ILE A 47 8.65 9.06 6.15
C ILE A 47 9.93 9.60 6.80
N ALA A 48 9.91 10.77 7.41
CA ALA A 48 11.06 11.28 8.18
C ALA A 48 11.04 10.76 9.62
N PHE A 49 12.23 10.47 10.17
CA PHE A 49 12.40 9.99 11.56
C PHE A 49 13.40 10.88 12.34
N PRO A 50 13.02 12.10 12.73
CA PRO A 50 13.94 13.06 13.35
C PRO A 50 14.46 12.58 14.71
N GLY A 51 13.69 11.74 15.41
CA GLY A 51 14.12 11.09 16.66
C GLY A 51 15.27 10.08 16.50
N ILE A 52 15.63 9.72 15.26
CA ILE A 52 16.72 8.80 14.94
C ILE A 52 17.90 9.54 14.34
N ASN A 53 17.66 10.32 13.27
CA ASN A 53 18.72 10.91 12.45
C ASN A 53 18.94 12.42 12.69
N THR A 54 18.15 13.04 13.58
CA THR A 54 18.10 14.50 13.86
C THR A 54 17.71 15.41 12.69
N SER A 55 17.44 14.85 11.50
CA SER A 55 17.02 15.59 10.31
C SER A 55 15.50 15.60 10.21
N GLU A 56 14.90 16.78 10.36
CA GLU A 56 13.45 16.96 10.37
C GLU A 56 12.75 16.50 9.08
N PHE A 57 13.45 16.55 7.94
CA PHE A 57 12.85 16.40 6.63
C PHE A 57 13.55 15.38 5.73
N LEU A 58 14.42 14.54 6.30
CA LEU A 58 15.07 13.47 5.54
C LEU A 58 14.20 12.23 5.55
N PRO A 59 13.62 11.81 4.40
CA PRO A 59 12.82 10.61 4.35
C PRO A 59 13.69 9.36 4.54
N ALA A 60 13.19 8.35 5.22
CA ALA A 60 13.85 7.07 5.48
C ALA A 60 14.40 6.40 4.21
N THR A 61 13.70 6.56 3.09
CA THR A 61 14.13 6.04 1.78
C THR A 61 15.49 6.61 1.33
N LEU A 62 15.85 7.80 1.80
CA LEU A 62 17.08 8.52 1.43
C LEU A 62 18.08 8.59 2.59
N ASP A 63 17.86 7.81 3.65
CA ASP A 63 18.63 7.88 4.88
C ASP A 63 19.38 6.58 5.19
N SER A 64 20.72 6.66 5.22
CA SER A 64 21.57 5.53 5.56
C SER A 64 21.40 5.06 7.00
N THR A 65 21.04 5.94 7.93
CA THR A 65 20.82 5.53 9.34
C THR A 65 19.62 4.60 9.47
N ILE A 66 18.63 4.75 8.57
CA ILE A 66 17.45 3.88 8.54
C ILE A 66 17.70 2.64 7.68
N LEU A 67 18.14 2.80 6.43
CA LEU A 67 18.27 1.66 5.52
C LEU A 67 19.50 0.81 5.80
N LYS A 68 20.65 1.44 6.02
CA LYS A 68 21.89 0.70 6.26
C LYS A 68 22.00 0.32 7.73
N ASP A 69 22.09 1.29 8.63
CA ASP A 69 22.48 1.01 10.01
C ASP A 69 21.38 0.22 10.75
N MET A 70 20.11 0.57 10.52
CA MET A 70 18.98 -0.12 11.18
C MET A 70 18.49 -1.34 10.41
N LEU A 71 18.07 -1.21 9.15
CA LEU A 71 17.48 -2.32 8.41
C LEU A 71 18.51 -3.38 8.00
N ILE A 72 19.60 -2.99 7.34
CA ILE A 72 20.59 -3.95 6.84
C ILE A 72 21.47 -4.47 7.98
N ASP A 73 22.09 -3.57 8.76
CA ASP A 73 23.11 -3.95 9.73
C ASP A 73 22.46 -4.46 11.05
N SER A 74 21.58 -3.67 11.68
CA SER A 74 20.99 -4.05 12.98
C SER A 74 19.94 -5.15 12.89
N LEU A 75 19.07 -5.16 11.86
CA LEU A 75 18.09 -6.22 11.66
C LEU A 75 18.62 -7.37 10.79
N ASN A 76 19.86 -7.29 10.31
CA ASN A 76 20.52 -8.29 9.48
C ASN A 76 19.72 -8.64 8.21
N PHE A 77 19.09 -7.64 7.59
CA PHE A 77 18.33 -7.85 6.35
C PHE A 77 19.25 -7.96 5.14
N ASN A 78 19.24 -9.11 4.48
CA ASN A 78 20.09 -9.41 3.32
C ASN A 78 19.33 -9.47 1.98
N GLY A 79 18.01 -9.31 2.01
CA GLY A 79 17.17 -9.29 0.81
C GLY A 79 17.26 -7.99 0.02
N MET A 80 16.30 -7.76 -0.86
CA MET A 80 16.24 -6.58 -1.73
C MET A 80 15.57 -5.41 -1.01
N VAL A 81 16.24 -4.25 -0.96
CA VAL A 81 15.63 -3.01 -0.49
C VAL A 81 15.04 -2.25 -1.69
N VAL A 82 13.73 -2.04 -1.70
CA VAL A 82 13.02 -1.37 -2.80
C VAL A 82 12.46 -0.06 -2.28
N THR A 83 12.61 1.04 -3.02
CA THR A 83 11.97 2.30 -2.60
C THR A 83 10.46 2.23 -2.79
N ASP A 84 9.70 3.06 -2.07
CA ASP A 84 8.38 3.48 -2.57
C ASP A 84 8.52 4.32 -3.86
N GLY A 85 7.40 4.67 -4.47
CA GLY A 85 7.36 5.48 -5.69
C GLY A 85 8.08 6.82 -5.53
N LEU A 86 9.22 7.00 -6.21
CA LEU A 86 10.02 8.23 -6.11
C LEU A 86 9.34 9.46 -6.73
N GLU A 87 8.26 9.28 -7.48
CA GLU A 87 7.38 10.33 -7.98
C GLU A 87 6.46 10.93 -6.91
N MET A 88 6.31 10.27 -5.76
CA MET A 88 5.45 10.74 -4.66
C MET A 88 5.94 12.07 -4.10
N GLN A 89 5.00 12.90 -3.64
CA GLN A 89 5.31 14.27 -3.18
C GLN A 89 6.27 14.32 -1.99
N GLY A 90 6.29 13.29 -1.13
CA GLY A 90 7.27 13.18 -0.04
C GLY A 90 8.75 13.19 -0.50
N ILE A 91 9.02 12.91 -1.78
CA ILE A 91 10.35 12.97 -2.40
C ILE A 91 10.42 14.04 -3.48
N ALA A 92 9.52 13.99 -4.47
CA ALA A 92 9.58 14.78 -5.69
C ALA A 92 9.50 16.31 -5.45
N SER A 93 8.92 16.73 -4.32
CA SER A 93 8.87 18.15 -3.93
C SER A 93 10.23 18.73 -3.51
N LYS A 94 11.20 17.88 -3.13
CA LYS A 94 12.48 18.30 -2.53
C LYS A 94 13.71 17.84 -3.30
N TYR A 95 13.59 16.77 -4.10
CA TYR A 95 14.71 16.17 -4.81
C TYR A 95 14.43 16.08 -6.30
N SER A 96 15.42 16.44 -7.11
CA SER A 96 15.36 16.13 -8.54
C SER A 96 15.42 14.61 -8.74
N PRO A 97 14.86 14.08 -9.85
CA PRO A 97 14.78 12.64 -10.09
C PRO A 97 16.13 11.92 -9.92
N GLY A 98 17.20 12.45 -10.53
CA GLY A 98 18.53 11.85 -10.43
C GLY A 98 19.14 11.93 -9.03
N ARG A 99 18.98 13.07 -8.34
CA ARG A 99 19.51 13.22 -6.97
C ARG A 99 18.79 12.34 -5.96
N ALA A 100 17.49 12.11 -6.15
CA ALA A 100 16.73 11.15 -5.33
C ALA A 100 17.29 9.73 -5.50
N VAL A 101 17.52 9.28 -6.75
CA VAL A 101 18.09 7.96 -7.04
C VAL A 101 19.49 7.79 -6.45
N VAL A 102 20.40 8.74 -6.70
CA VAL A 102 21.77 8.70 -6.16
C VAL A 102 21.76 8.59 -4.64
N ARG A 103 20.91 9.38 -3.99
CA ARG A 103 20.81 9.38 -2.52
C ARG A 103 20.19 8.09 -1.98
N ALA A 104 19.16 7.54 -2.62
CA ALA A 104 18.58 6.25 -2.24
C ALA A 104 19.58 5.10 -2.35
N LEU A 105 20.37 5.07 -3.44
CA LEU A 105 21.45 4.10 -3.61
C LEU A 105 22.49 4.20 -2.48
N ASN A 106 22.94 5.42 -2.17
CA ASN A 106 23.88 5.67 -1.08
C ASN A 106 23.31 5.32 0.30
N ALA A 107 22.00 5.52 0.50
CA ALA A 107 21.32 5.13 1.73
C ALA A 107 21.27 3.60 1.92
N GLY A 108 21.13 2.84 0.84
CA GLY A 108 21.10 1.37 0.88
C GLY A 108 20.04 0.72 0.01
N ALA A 109 19.23 1.50 -0.72
CA ALA A 109 18.22 0.95 -1.63
C ALA A 109 18.85 0.21 -2.82
N ASP A 110 18.27 -0.91 -3.23
CA ASP A 110 18.73 -1.73 -4.35
C ASP A 110 17.91 -1.49 -5.63
N ILE A 111 16.60 -1.19 -5.50
CA ILE A 111 15.69 -0.87 -6.62
C ILE A 111 14.93 0.42 -6.34
N MET A 112 14.82 1.26 -7.37
CA MET A 112 14.18 2.57 -7.34
C MET A 112 12.85 2.47 -8.08
N LEU A 113 11.75 2.49 -7.32
CA LEU A 113 10.41 2.34 -7.85
C LEU A 113 9.92 3.66 -8.45
N ILE A 114 9.36 3.57 -9.67
CA ILE A 114 8.70 4.67 -10.41
C ILE A 114 9.52 5.98 -10.34
N SER A 115 10.77 5.94 -10.80
CA SER A 115 11.54 7.18 -10.98
C SER A 115 10.85 8.07 -12.03
N PRO A 116 10.53 9.33 -11.71
CA PRO A 116 9.75 10.21 -12.61
C PRO A 116 10.49 10.55 -13.92
N ASP A 117 11.82 10.47 -13.93
CA ASP A 117 12.63 10.56 -15.15
C ASP A 117 13.81 9.59 -15.06
N VAL A 118 13.65 8.44 -15.74
CA VAL A 118 14.62 7.34 -15.73
C VAL A 118 15.91 7.72 -16.45
N HIS A 119 15.85 8.49 -17.54
CA HIS A 119 17.04 8.85 -18.32
C HIS A 119 17.93 9.80 -17.53
N THR A 120 17.35 10.86 -16.97
CA THR A 120 18.08 11.79 -16.09
C THR A 120 18.65 11.06 -14.87
N ALA A 121 17.91 10.09 -14.31
CA ALA A 121 18.40 9.31 -13.19
C ALA A 121 19.62 8.44 -13.55
N ILE A 122 19.61 7.78 -14.70
CA ILE A 122 20.75 6.98 -15.18
C ILE A 122 21.97 7.88 -15.41
N ASP A 123 21.80 9.00 -16.11
CA ASP A 123 22.90 9.94 -16.39
C ASP A 123 23.51 10.49 -15.10
N GLU A 124 22.69 10.79 -14.09
CA GLU A 124 23.16 11.27 -12.80
C GLU A 124 23.90 10.18 -12.02
N VAL A 125 23.43 8.93 -12.04
CA VAL A 125 24.14 7.81 -11.41
C VAL A 125 25.51 7.60 -12.06
N ILE A 126 25.60 7.63 -13.40
CA ILE A 126 26.87 7.49 -14.12
C ILE A 126 27.83 8.60 -13.68
N LYS A 127 27.38 9.86 -13.67
CA LYS A 127 28.21 11.00 -13.21
C LYS A 127 28.65 10.86 -11.76
N SER A 128 27.76 10.44 -10.87
CA SER A 128 28.09 10.22 -9.46
C SER A 128 29.11 9.09 -9.27
N VAL A 129 29.11 8.06 -10.12
CA VAL A 129 30.15 7.02 -10.11
C VAL A 129 31.48 7.58 -10.62
N GLU A 130 31.49 8.29 -11.76
CA GLU A 130 32.69 8.93 -12.32
C GLU A 130 33.33 9.94 -11.35
N GLN A 131 32.52 10.61 -10.53
CA GLN A 131 32.96 11.57 -9.51
C GLN A 131 33.35 10.91 -8.18
N GLY A 132 33.12 9.60 -8.01
CA GLY A 132 33.40 8.86 -6.76
C GLY A 132 32.41 9.11 -5.62
N GLU A 133 31.24 9.69 -5.91
CA GLU A 133 30.14 9.83 -4.94
C GLU A 133 29.45 8.48 -4.66
N ILE A 134 29.39 7.60 -5.68
CA ILE A 134 28.97 6.20 -5.56
C ILE A 134 30.11 5.33 -6.06
N THR A 135 30.42 4.23 -5.36
CA THR A 135 31.43 3.27 -5.84
C THR A 135 30.81 2.27 -6.80
N GLU A 136 31.58 1.74 -7.76
CA GLU A 136 31.10 0.67 -8.65
C GLU A 136 30.64 -0.56 -7.86
N GLU A 137 31.35 -0.92 -6.78
CA GLU A 137 31.00 -2.07 -5.94
C GLU A 137 29.61 -1.91 -5.29
N ARG A 138 29.21 -0.66 -5.01
CA ARG A 138 27.88 -0.39 -4.47
C ARG A 138 26.79 -0.73 -5.49
N ILE A 139 27.01 -0.44 -6.76
CA ILE A 139 26.10 -0.78 -7.87
C ILE A 139 26.12 -2.28 -8.13
N ASP A 140 27.31 -2.88 -8.20
CA ASP A 140 27.50 -4.31 -8.45
C ASP A 140 26.81 -5.17 -7.39
N ARG A 141 26.81 -4.73 -6.13
CA ARG A 141 26.07 -5.41 -5.06
C ARG A 141 24.57 -5.48 -5.35
N SER A 142 23.94 -4.35 -5.72
CA SER A 142 22.52 -4.32 -6.08
C SER A 142 22.24 -5.19 -7.32
N PHE A 143 23.12 -5.10 -8.32
CA PHE A 143 23.01 -5.88 -9.55
C PHE A 143 23.10 -7.38 -9.29
N ALA A 144 24.07 -7.83 -8.49
CA ALA A 144 24.26 -9.24 -8.13
C ALA A 144 23.04 -9.80 -7.39
N LYS A 145 22.49 -9.04 -6.41
CA LYS A 145 21.25 -9.45 -5.72
C LYS A 145 20.09 -9.57 -6.72
N LEU A 146 19.88 -8.57 -7.58
CA LEU A 146 18.81 -8.59 -8.57
C LEU A 146 18.93 -9.76 -9.55
N MET A 147 20.14 -10.06 -10.06
CA MET A 147 20.36 -11.19 -10.97
C MET A 147 20.12 -12.53 -10.28
N THR A 148 20.60 -12.68 -9.04
CA THR A 148 20.32 -13.85 -8.22
C THR A 148 18.81 -14.03 -8.05
N TRP A 149 18.09 -12.95 -7.75
CA TRP A 149 16.65 -12.99 -7.54
C TRP A 149 15.89 -13.36 -8.83
N LYS A 150 16.25 -12.77 -9.97
CA LYS A 150 15.69 -13.14 -11.28
C LYS A 150 15.92 -14.62 -11.61
N GLN A 151 17.12 -15.13 -11.33
CA GLN A 151 17.45 -16.53 -11.55
C GLN A 151 16.63 -17.47 -10.64
N GLN A 152 16.52 -17.16 -9.34
CA GLN A 152 15.77 -17.95 -8.38
C GLN A 152 14.27 -18.04 -8.70
N HIS A 153 13.72 -17.01 -9.36
CA HIS A 153 12.33 -16.97 -9.79
C HIS A 153 12.10 -17.45 -11.23
N GLY A 154 13.11 -18.05 -11.86
CA GLY A 154 12.96 -18.66 -13.18
C GLY A 154 12.75 -17.67 -14.32
N LEU A 155 13.10 -16.38 -14.16
CA LEU A 155 12.89 -15.37 -15.23
C LEU A 155 13.71 -15.66 -16.50
N PHE A 156 14.75 -16.48 -16.40
CA PHE A 156 15.57 -16.91 -17.54
C PHE A 156 15.15 -18.29 -18.08
N GLU A 157 14.13 -18.91 -17.49
CA GLU A 157 13.55 -20.18 -17.95
C GLU A 157 12.47 -19.90 -19.01
N ASN A 158 12.21 -20.89 -19.87
CA ASN A 158 11.12 -20.85 -20.87
C ASN A 158 11.07 -19.58 -21.72
N GLU A 159 12.23 -18.99 -22.04
CA GLU A 159 12.35 -17.76 -22.82
C GLU A 159 11.57 -16.56 -22.25
N ASN A 160 11.29 -16.56 -20.94
CA ASN A 160 10.44 -15.56 -20.27
C ASN A 160 9.05 -15.43 -20.92
N GLN A 161 8.51 -16.52 -21.46
CA GLN A 161 7.18 -16.58 -22.07
C GLN A 161 6.13 -17.06 -21.06
N VAL A 162 4.91 -16.58 -21.25
CA VAL A 162 3.73 -16.96 -20.44
C VAL A 162 2.68 -17.62 -21.31
N ASP A 163 2.03 -18.65 -20.78
CA ASP A 163 0.92 -19.33 -21.45
C ASP A 163 -0.39 -18.56 -21.20
N LEU A 164 -0.80 -17.78 -22.19
CA LEU A 164 -2.00 -16.97 -22.12
C LEU A 164 -3.29 -17.81 -22.14
N GLU A 165 -3.27 -18.99 -22.75
CA GLU A 165 -4.46 -19.86 -22.86
C GLU A 165 -4.84 -20.45 -21.49
N ARG A 166 -3.87 -20.55 -20.58
CA ARG A 166 -4.09 -21.04 -19.21
C ARG A 166 -4.59 -19.98 -18.23
N LEU A 167 -4.61 -18.69 -18.59
CA LEU A 167 -4.95 -17.63 -17.65
C LEU A 167 -6.33 -17.82 -17.01
N ASP A 168 -7.33 -18.21 -17.80
CA ASP A 168 -8.70 -18.44 -17.31
C ASP A 168 -8.81 -19.62 -16.32
N THR A 169 -7.81 -20.51 -16.31
CA THR A 169 -7.72 -21.66 -15.39
C THR A 169 -6.93 -21.35 -14.12
N ILE A 170 -6.26 -20.20 -14.05
CA ILE A 170 -5.35 -19.83 -12.95
C ILE A 170 -5.84 -18.57 -12.24
N VAL A 171 -6.35 -17.58 -12.98
CA VAL A 171 -6.80 -16.29 -12.44
C VAL A 171 -8.32 -16.33 -12.24
N ASN A 172 -8.80 -15.81 -11.11
CA ASN A 172 -10.24 -15.65 -10.84
C ASN A 172 -11.07 -16.96 -10.98
N THR A 173 -10.47 -18.09 -10.60
CA THR A 173 -11.12 -19.41 -10.60
C THR A 173 -12.22 -19.49 -9.56
N ASP A 174 -13.12 -20.46 -9.69
CA ASP A 174 -14.20 -20.68 -8.71
C ASP A 174 -13.66 -21.00 -7.30
N PHE A 175 -12.52 -21.69 -7.23
CA PHE A 175 -11.82 -21.93 -5.97
C PHE A 175 -11.33 -20.62 -5.33
N HIS A 176 -10.68 -19.73 -6.09
CA HIS A 176 -10.22 -18.44 -5.57
C HIS A 176 -11.39 -17.56 -5.10
N LYS A 177 -12.51 -17.56 -5.83
CA LYS A 177 -13.73 -16.85 -5.43
C LYS A 177 -14.29 -17.41 -4.12
N ALA A 178 -14.37 -18.73 -3.98
CA ALA A 178 -14.86 -19.36 -2.76
C ALA A 178 -13.98 -19.02 -1.53
N VAL A 179 -12.66 -19.02 -1.69
CA VAL A 179 -11.72 -18.60 -0.64
C VAL A 179 -11.89 -17.11 -0.31
N ALA A 180 -12.04 -16.24 -1.32
CA ALA A 180 -12.29 -14.83 -1.10
C ALA A 180 -13.62 -14.58 -0.35
N ASP A 181 -14.68 -15.30 -0.71
CA ASP A 181 -15.98 -15.24 -0.02
C ASP A 181 -15.90 -15.73 1.43
N GLU A 182 -15.09 -16.76 1.71
CA GLU A 182 -14.83 -17.25 3.07
C GLU A 182 -14.11 -16.18 3.90
N ILE A 183 -12.99 -15.64 3.39
CA ILE A 183 -12.26 -14.57 4.07
C ILE A 183 -13.17 -13.36 4.32
N ALA A 184 -13.96 -12.96 3.33
CA ALA A 184 -14.91 -11.86 3.46
C ALA A 184 -15.92 -12.11 4.60
N ARG A 185 -16.54 -13.29 4.64
CA ARG A 185 -17.50 -13.65 5.70
C ARG A 185 -16.87 -13.66 7.09
N GLU A 186 -15.69 -14.27 7.23
CA GLU A 186 -14.99 -14.37 8.52
C GLU A 186 -14.42 -13.01 8.99
N SER A 187 -14.20 -12.06 8.07
CA SER A 187 -13.74 -10.71 8.40
C SER A 187 -14.82 -9.78 8.97
N VAL A 188 -16.11 -10.06 8.73
CA VAL A 188 -17.22 -9.20 9.16
C VAL A 188 -17.35 -9.26 10.68
N THR A 189 -17.11 -8.13 11.34
CA THR A 189 -17.22 -8.02 12.80
C THR A 189 -18.46 -7.21 13.20
N ILE A 190 -19.42 -7.86 13.86
CA ILE A 190 -20.60 -7.17 14.42
C ILE A 190 -20.20 -6.50 15.73
N LEU A 191 -19.96 -5.19 15.71
CA LEU A 191 -19.64 -4.42 16.91
C LEU A 191 -20.87 -4.18 17.80
N LYS A 192 -22.06 -4.10 17.20
CA LYS A 192 -23.30 -3.78 17.90
C LYS A 192 -24.51 -4.41 17.19
N ASN A 193 -25.36 -5.10 17.94
CA ASN A 193 -26.63 -5.65 17.47
C ASN A 193 -27.74 -5.42 18.52
N GLU A 194 -28.04 -4.15 18.79
CA GLU A 194 -29.13 -3.82 19.72
C GLU A 194 -30.47 -4.31 19.20
N LYS A 195 -31.33 -4.77 20.13
CA LYS A 195 -32.67 -5.29 19.83
C LYS A 195 -32.67 -6.51 18.89
N ASN A 196 -31.52 -7.16 18.69
CA ASN A 196 -31.36 -8.33 17.81
C ASN A 196 -31.89 -8.09 16.38
N ILE A 197 -31.62 -6.91 15.82
CA ILE A 197 -32.05 -6.55 14.45
C ILE A 197 -31.45 -7.50 13.41
N LEU A 198 -30.23 -8.00 13.63
CA LEU A 198 -29.61 -8.99 12.76
C LEU A 198 -29.93 -10.43 13.22
N PRO A 199 -30.19 -11.36 12.29
CA PRO A 199 -30.26 -11.16 10.82
C PRO A 199 -31.55 -10.45 10.40
N LEU A 200 -31.46 -9.61 9.35
CA LEU A 200 -32.62 -8.93 8.77
C LEU A 200 -33.56 -9.97 8.13
N ARG A 201 -34.83 -9.98 8.57
CA ARG A 201 -35.85 -10.92 8.07
C ARG A 201 -36.97 -10.16 7.36
N PRO A 202 -37.38 -10.56 6.14
CA PRO A 202 -38.51 -9.94 5.44
C PRO A 202 -39.84 -9.97 6.21
N SER A 203 -40.02 -10.94 7.11
CA SER A 203 -41.22 -11.01 7.97
C SER A 203 -41.27 -9.94 9.06
N GLU A 204 -40.11 -9.42 9.48
CA GLU A 204 -39.98 -8.45 10.57
C GLU A 204 -39.75 -7.03 10.02
N TYR A 205 -39.04 -6.92 8.90
CA TYR A 205 -38.72 -5.68 8.22
C TYR A 205 -39.14 -5.76 6.75
N PRO A 206 -40.42 -5.63 6.39
CA PRO A 206 -40.91 -5.91 5.03
C PRO A 206 -40.28 -5.04 3.94
N SER A 207 -39.83 -3.84 4.28
CA SER A 207 -39.15 -2.90 3.40
C SER A 207 -37.82 -2.47 4.02
N ILE A 208 -36.77 -2.37 3.19
CA ILE A 208 -35.47 -1.88 3.61
C ILE A 208 -35.06 -0.69 2.73
N MET A 209 -34.58 0.37 3.38
CA MET A 209 -33.87 1.45 2.70
C MET A 209 -32.37 1.33 2.97
N VAL A 210 -31.58 1.22 1.92
CA VAL A 210 -30.13 1.30 1.98
C VAL A 210 -29.68 2.68 1.52
N ILE A 211 -28.96 3.38 2.39
CA ILE A 211 -28.31 4.65 2.08
C ILE A 211 -26.81 4.40 2.12
N SER A 212 -26.16 4.45 0.96
CA SER A 212 -24.70 4.40 0.88
C SER A 212 -24.14 5.81 0.99
N VAL A 213 -23.36 6.07 2.04
CA VAL A 213 -22.62 7.32 2.21
C VAL A 213 -21.27 7.16 1.52
N ALA A 214 -20.99 7.99 0.51
CA ALA A 214 -19.81 7.85 -0.33
C ALA A 214 -19.08 9.19 -0.52
N ASP A 215 -17.76 9.12 -0.64
CA ASP A 215 -16.92 10.19 -1.17
C ASP A 215 -16.22 9.74 -2.47
N ASP A 216 -16.83 8.79 -3.17
CA ASP A 216 -16.29 8.24 -4.42
C ASP A 216 -16.61 9.13 -5.62
N ARG A 217 -15.79 8.99 -6.68
CA ARG A 217 -16.04 9.68 -7.95
C ARG A 217 -16.99 8.89 -8.85
N ASP A 218 -17.02 7.57 -8.70
CA ASP A 218 -17.68 6.64 -9.63
C ASP A 218 -19.17 6.46 -9.36
N GLY A 219 -19.67 6.86 -8.18
CA GLY A 219 -21.10 6.82 -7.84
C GLY A 219 -21.68 5.42 -7.75
N ASN A 220 -20.85 4.41 -7.47
CA ASN A 220 -21.26 3.00 -7.41
C ASN A 220 -21.06 2.36 -6.04
N THR A 221 -20.55 3.12 -5.05
CA THR A 221 -20.40 2.64 -3.67
C THR A 221 -21.72 2.04 -3.16
N GLY A 222 -21.64 0.84 -2.59
CA GLY A 222 -22.79 0.13 -2.01
C GLY A 222 -23.64 -0.68 -3.00
N SER A 223 -23.43 -0.53 -4.32
CA SER A 223 -24.24 -1.23 -5.33
C SER A 223 -24.15 -2.76 -5.25
N SER A 224 -22.95 -3.31 -5.02
CA SER A 224 -22.74 -4.76 -4.84
C SER A 224 -23.46 -5.30 -3.60
N PHE A 225 -23.42 -4.55 -2.49
CA PHE A 225 -24.12 -4.91 -1.25
C PHE A 225 -25.64 -4.96 -1.48
N VAL A 226 -26.21 -3.94 -2.12
CA VAL A 226 -27.66 -3.90 -2.40
C VAL A 226 -28.07 -5.02 -3.36
N ARG A 227 -27.25 -5.34 -4.36
CA ARG A 227 -27.52 -6.46 -5.27
C ARG A 227 -27.65 -7.77 -4.49
N GLN A 228 -26.71 -8.06 -3.60
CA GLN A 228 -26.79 -9.27 -2.76
C GLN A 228 -27.93 -9.21 -1.75
N LEU A 229 -28.21 -8.04 -1.15
CA LEU A 229 -29.31 -7.91 -0.19
C LEU A 229 -30.67 -8.23 -0.84
N ARG A 230 -30.84 -7.86 -2.12
CA ARG A 230 -32.05 -8.16 -2.88
C ARG A 230 -32.28 -9.66 -3.12
N ASP A 231 -31.23 -10.48 -3.05
CA ASP A 231 -31.37 -11.94 -3.14
C ASP A 231 -32.06 -12.51 -1.89
N TYR A 232 -31.97 -11.82 -0.75
CA TYR A 232 -32.57 -12.21 0.53
C TYR A 232 -33.79 -11.36 0.91
N HIS A 233 -33.96 -10.19 0.29
CA HIS A 233 -34.96 -9.21 0.67
C HIS A 233 -35.64 -8.58 -0.55
N PRO A 234 -36.96 -8.79 -0.76
CA PRO A 234 -37.61 -8.44 -2.01
C PRO A 234 -37.83 -6.92 -2.19
N ASP A 235 -38.06 -6.19 -1.11
CA ASP A 235 -38.29 -4.74 -1.15
C ASP A 235 -37.10 -3.99 -0.55
N VAL A 236 -36.18 -3.57 -1.42
CA VAL A 236 -34.97 -2.82 -1.07
C VAL A 236 -34.84 -1.59 -1.96
N SER A 237 -35.06 -0.42 -1.36
CA SER A 237 -34.74 0.87 -1.96
C SER A 237 -33.28 1.23 -1.72
N PHE A 238 -32.66 1.90 -2.69
CA PHE A 238 -31.24 2.25 -2.63
C PHE A 238 -31.01 3.70 -3.03
N HIS A 239 -30.22 4.40 -2.22
CA HIS A 239 -29.84 5.78 -2.41
C HIS A 239 -28.36 5.97 -2.12
N ILE A 240 -27.73 6.90 -2.84
CA ILE A 240 -26.35 7.33 -2.59
C ILE A 240 -26.40 8.73 -2.01
N TYR A 241 -25.68 8.92 -0.90
CA TYR A 241 -25.46 10.20 -0.26
C TYR A 241 -23.99 10.58 -0.41
N ASP A 242 -23.72 11.58 -1.24
CA ASP A 242 -22.37 12.08 -1.54
C ASP A 242 -22.36 13.61 -1.73
N LYS A 243 -21.22 14.17 -2.15
CA LYS A 243 -21.05 15.61 -2.40
C LYS A 243 -21.95 16.17 -3.52
N ARG A 244 -22.53 15.31 -4.35
CA ARG A 244 -23.41 15.66 -5.48
C ARG A 244 -24.89 15.61 -5.11
N THR A 245 -25.25 14.97 -4.00
CA THR A 245 -26.64 14.84 -3.54
C THR A 245 -27.25 16.21 -3.23
N SER A 246 -28.32 16.57 -3.95
CA SER A 246 -28.97 17.87 -3.79
C SER A 246 -29.81 17.94 -2.50
N GLU A 247 -30.11 19.16 -2.03
CA GLU A 247 -31.01 19.35 -0.87
C GLU A 247 -32.42 18.80 -1.11
N VAL A 248 -32.85 18.71 -2.37
CA VAL A 248 -34.14 18.09 -2.73
C VAL A 248 -34.05 16.58 -2.52
N ASP A 249 -32.99 15.93 -3.05
CA ASP A 249 -32.78 14.50 -2.90
C ASP A 249 -32.66 14.10 -1.43
N LYS A 250 -31.95 14.90 -0.62
CA LYS A 250 -31.84 14.69 0.83
C LYS A 250 -33.21 14.71 1.51
N ARG A 251 -34.08 15.66 1.16
CA ARG A 251 -35.44 15.73 1.72
C ARG A 251 -36.29 14.54 1.29
N GLU A 252 -36.16 14.10 0.04
CA GLU A 252 -36.87 12.91 -0.43
C GLU A 252 -36.40 11.64 0.27
N MET A 253 -35.09 11.46 0.44
CA MET A 253 -34.51 10.34 1.21
C MET A 253 -35.03 10.34 2.65
N MET A 254 -35.01 11.49 3.32
CA MET A 254 -35.54 11.62 4.69
C MET A 254 -37.04 11.38 4.78
N LYS A 255 -37.82 11.78 3.77
CA LYS A 255 -39.25 11.51 3.71
C LYS A 255 -39.50 10.00 3.59
N LYS A 256 -38.84 9.35 2.64
CA LYS A 256 -38.97 7.90 2.41
C LYS A 256 -38.49 7.08 3.61
N ALA A 257 -37.41 7.50 4.28
CA ALA A 257 -36.91 6.82 5.47
C ALA A 257 -37.88 6.85 6.67
N ARG A 258 -38.89 7.74 6.67
CA ARG A 258 -39.96 7.76 7.68
C ARG A 258 -41.17 6.89 7.32
N GLU A 259 -41.24 6.48 6.06
CA GLU A 259 -42.32 5.66 5.50
C GLU A 259 -41.95 4.16 5.49
N VAL A 260 -40.68 3.84 5.74
CA VAL A 260 -40.08 2.48 5.80
C VAL A 260 -40.01 1.98 7.25
#